data_AF-A0A2K8SK14-F1
#
_entry.id   AF-A0A2K8SK14-F1
#
_cell.length_a   1.000
_cell.length_b   1.000
_cell.length_c   1.000
_cell.angle_alpha   90.00
_cell.angle_beta   90.00
_cell.angle_gamma   90.00
#
_symmetry.space_group_name_H-M   'P 1'
#
loop_
_entity.id
_entity.type
_entity.pdbx_description
1 polymer ?
#
loop_
_entity_poly.entity_id
_entity_poly.type
_entity_poly.pdbx_seq_one_letter_code
_entity_poly.pdbx_strand_id
1 'polypeptide(L)'
;MARLWRNRWLETSSQELSVTQRLQDLERVGAPVKFSMEQVIELFALACSPPDEYGRPISHWTPRELADEIIKQGIIESISVRHVGRLLEEAELKPHAYSLLVNPPL
;
A
#
# COMPACT_ATOMS: atom_id res chain seq x y z
N MET A 1 25.27 1.78 4.08
CA MET A 1 25.61 0.70 3.12
C MET A 1 27.00 0.12 3.37
N ALA A 2 28.11 0.76 2.97
CA ALA A 2 29.46 0.16 3.08
C ALA A 2 29.90 -0.22 4.52
N ARG A 3 29.49 0.55 5.54
CA ARG A 3 29.77 0.25 6.96
C ARG A 3 29.15 -1.08 7.42
N LEU A 4 27.88 -1.32 7.07
CA LEU A 4 27.16 -2.54 7.47
C LEU A 4 27.79 -3.78 6.83
N TRP A 5 28.16 -3.69 5.56
CA TRP A 5 28.84 -4.78 4.85
C TRP A 5 30.23 -5.08 5.42
N ARG A 6 31.01 -4.06 5.77
CA ARG A 6 32.31 -4.26 6.43
C ARG A 6 32.18 -4.92 7.79
N ASN A 7 31.23 -4.48 8.61
CA ASN A 7 31.00 -5.07 9.94
C ASN A 7 30.59 -6.53 9.81
N ARG A 8 29.61 -6.82 8.93
CA ARG A 8 29.18 -8.20 8.65
C ARG A 8 30.34 -9.08 8.19
N TRP A 9 31.20 -8.56 7.32
CA TRP A 9 32.37 -9.29 6.83
C TRP A 9 33.33 -9.68 7.97
N LEU A 10 33.62 -8.74 8.88
CA LEU A 10 34.49 -8.97 10.04
C LEU A 10 33.85 -9.92 11.06
N GLU A 11 32.59 -9.70 11.41
CA GLU A 11 31.83 -10.54 12.37
C GLU A 11 31.70 -11.98 11.89
N THR A 12 31.58 -12.17 10.57
CA THR A 12 31.41 -13.49 9.98
C THR A 12 32.75 -14.15 9.64
N SER A 13 33.88 -13.44 9.72
CA SER A 13 35.20 -13.93 9.25
C SER A 13 35.69 -15.19 9.95
N SER A 14 35.32 -15.38 11.22
CA SER A 14 35.65 -16.58 12.02
C SER A 14 34.70 -17.75 11.80
N GLN A 15 33.64 -17.59 11.00
CA GLN A 15 32.68 -18.64 10.68
C GLN A 15 33.06 -19.36 9.38
N GLU A 16 32.77 -20.66 9.29
CA GLU A 16 32.93 -21.48 8.08
C GLU A 16 31.80 -21.22 7.06
N LEU A 17 31.66 -19.97 6.60
CA LEU A 17 30.73 -19.61 5.52
C LEU A 17 31.48 -19.47 4.19
N SER A 18 30.84 -19.82 3.08
CA SER A 18 31.37 -19.47 1.76
C SER A 18 31.34 -17.95 1.56
N VAL A 19 32.14 -17.43 0.62
CA VAL A 19 32.08 -16.02 0.22
C VAL A 19 30.67 -15.65 -0.25
N THR A 20 29.98 -16.56 -0.95
CA THR A 20 28.61 -16.35 -1.44
C THR A 20 27.60 -16.22 -0.29
N GLN A 21 27.69 -17.05 0.75
CA GLN A 21 26.82 -16.98 1.92
C GLN A 21 27.04 -15.68 2.72
N ARG A 22 28.29 -15.21 2.84
CA ARG A 22 28.60 -13.94 3.52
C ARG A 22 28.04 -12.73 2.79
N LEU A 23 28.01 -12.78 1.46
CA LEU A 23 27.53 -11.69 0.60
C LEU A 23 26.03 -11.78 0.28
N GLN A 24 25.33 -12.84 0.72
CA GLN A 24 23.91 -12.99 0.47
C GLN A 24 23.12 -11.92 1.21
N ASP A 25 22.21 -11.23 0.53
CA ASP A 25 21.31 -10.29 1.19
C ASP A 25 20.52 -10.98 2.29
N LEU A 26 20.34 -10.29 3.42
CA LEU A 26 19.42 -10.75 4.45
C LEU A 26 17.99 -10.69 3.92
N GLU A 27 17.11 -11.53 4.49
CA GLU A 27 15.68 -11.45 4.21
C GLU A 27 15.20 -10.01 4.39
N ARG A 28 14.68 -9.44 3.31
CA ARG A 28 14.09 -8.11 3.34
C ARG A 28 12.69 -8.27 3.92
N VAL A 29 12.55 -8.01 5.20
CA VAL A 29 11.22 -7.79 5.79
C VAL A 29 10.67 -6.54 5.11
N GLY A 30 9.65 -6.72 4.27
CA GLY A 30 9.01 -5.61 3.57
C GLY A 30 8.50 -4.54 4.53
N ALA A 31 8.19 -3.35 4.01
CA ALA A 31 7.58 -2.31 4.85
C ALA A 31 6.23 -2.83 5.38
N PRO A 32 5.94 -2.67 6.68
CA PRO A 32 4.66 -3.07 7.24
C PRO A 32 3.53 -2.28 6.54
N VAL A 33 2.42 -2.97 6.29
CA VAL A 33 1.24 -2.34 5.70
C VAL A 33 0.70 -1.32 6.71
N LYS A 34 0.50 -0.08 6.26
CA LYS A 34 0.07 1.03 7.14
C LYS A 34 -1.43 1.08 7.40
N PHE A 35 -2.23 0.52 6.51
CA PHE A 35 -3.69 0.52 6.58
C PHE A 35 -4.17 -0.91 6.46
N SER A 36 -5.12 -1.30 7.31
CA SER A 36 -5.72 -2.63 7.21
C SER A 36 -6.60 -2.74 5.96
N MET A 37 -6.89 -3.95 5.52
CA MET A 37 -7.78 -4.13 4.36
C MET A 37 -9.19 -3.63 4.65
N GLU A 38 -9.65 -3.77 5.90
CA GLU A 38 -10.96 -3.30 6.35
C GLU A 38 -11.06 -1.76 6.20
N GLN A 39 -10.04 -1.03 6.63
CA GLN A 39 -9.97 0.43 6.48
C GLN A 39 -10.02 0.86 5.00
N VAL A 40 -9.36 0.11 4.12
CA VAL A 40 -9.36 0.39 2.67
C VAL A 40 -10.73 0.07 2.05
N ILE A 41 -11.37 -1.02 2.46
CA ILE A 41 -12.71 -1.40 2.01
C ILE A 41 -13.74 -0.34 2.44
N GLU A 42 -13.66 0.14 3.68
CA GLU A 42 -14.54 1.20 4.19
C GLU A 42 -14.34 2.52 3.43
N LEU A 43 -13.09 2.87 3.08
CA LEU A 43 -12.81 4.01 2.21
C LEU A 43 -13.50 3.89 0.85
N PHE A 44 -13.46 2.71 0.23
CA PHE A 44 -14.13 2.48 -1.04
C PHE A 44 -15.66 2.49 -0.92
N ALA A 45 -16.21 1.91 0.15
CA ALA A 45 -17.64 1.98 0.44
C ALA A 45 -18.12 3.43 0.58
N LEU A 46 -17.36 4.26 1.29
CA LEU A 46 -17.62 5.68 1.42
C LEU A 46 -17.58 6.39 0.05
N ALA A 47 -16.56 6.12 -0.76
CA ALA A 47 -16.42 6.71 -2.09
C ALA A 47 -17.56 6.33 -3.06
N CYS A 48 -18.18 5.16 -2.88
CA CYS A 48 -19.34 4.72 -3.64
C CYS A 48 -20.68 5.27 -3.13
N SER A 49 -20.72 5.83 -1.92
CA SER A 49 -21.95 6.36 -1.32
C SER A 49 -22.16 7.82 -1.75
N PRO A 50 -23.39 8.34 -1.86
CA PRO A 50 -23.62 9.74 -2.20
C PRO A 50 -23.20 10.67 -1.04
N PRO A 51 -22.51 11.79 -1.29
CA PRO A 51 -22.10 12.72 -0.23
C PRO A 51 -23.25 13.34 0.58
N ASP A 52 -24.45 13.38 0.01
CA ASP A 52 -25.67 13.89 0.64
C ASP A 52 -26.04 13.08 1.90
N GLU A 53 -25.82 11.76 1.88
CA GLU A 53 -26.04 10.88 3.04
C GLU A 53 -25.14 11.22 4.24
N TYR A 54 -24.00 11.89 3.98
CA TYR A 54 -23.05 12.32 4.99
C TYR A 54 -23.18 13.82 5.32
N GLY A 55 -24.24 14.47 4.82
CA GLY A 55 -24.55 15.88 5.09
C GLY A 55 -23.58 16.86 4.44
N ARG A 56 -22.91 16.46 3.34
CA ARG A 56 -22.00 17.34 2.61
C ARG A 56 -22.69 17.96 1.39
N PRO A 57 -22.63 19.30 1.22
CA PRO A 57 -23.26 19.98 0.07
C PRO A 57 -22.36 19.89 -1.17
N ILE A 58 -22.01 18.67 -1.58
CA ILE A 58 -21.13 18.39 -2.73
C ILE A 58 -21.78 17.34 -3.62
N SER A 59 -21.58 17.47 -4.93
CA SER A 59 -22.17 16.52 -5.90
C SER A 59 -21.40 15.22 -6.01
N HIS A 60 -20.08 15.27 -5.79
CA HIS A 60 -19.17 14.13 -5.93
C HIS A 60 -18.08 14.18 -4.86
N TRP A 61 -17.60 13.02 -4.45
CA TRP A 61 -16.47 12.91 -3.55
C TRP A 61 -15.17 13.36 -4.21
N THR A 62 -14.46 14.28 -3.56
CA THR A 62 -13.04 14.51 -3.84
C THR A 62 -12.16 13.68 -2.89
N PRO A 63 -10.90 13.36 -3.27
CA PRO A 63 -9.97 12.66 -2.38
C PRO A 63 -9.74 13.39 -1.04
N ARG A 64 -9.90 14.72 -1.03
CA ARG A 64 -9.79 15.53 0.18
C ARG A 64 -10.98 15.30 1.10
N GLU A 65 -12.20 15.35 0.56
CA GLU A 65 -13.41 15.15 1.36
C GLU A 65 -13.52 13.72 1.88
N LEU A 66 -13.06 12.73 1.10
CA LEU A 66 -12.96 11.34 1.55
C LEU A 66 -11.97 11.19 2.71
N ALA A 67 -10.81 11.83 2.63
CA ALA A 67 -9.84 11.84 3.73
C ALA A 67 -10.44 12.48 4.99
N ASP A 68 -11.10 13.63 4.84
CA ASP A 68 -11.71 14.33 5.97
C ASP A 68 -12.86 13.50 6.59
N GLU A 69 -13.69 12.86 5.78
CA GLU A 69 -14.83 12.09 6.28
C GLU A 69 -14.42 10.77 6.92
N ILE A 70 -13.44 10.04 6.36
CA ILE A 70 -12.97 8.79 6.97
C ILE A 70 -12.22 9.00 8.29
N ILE A 71 -11.52 10.14 8.42
CA ILE A 71 -10.90 10.57 9.68
C ILE A 71 -11.99 10.97 10.69
N LYS A 72 -13.01 11.71 10.25
CA LYS A 72 -14.15 12.12 11.09
C LYS A 72 -14.94 10.93 11.62
N GLN A 73 -15.07 9.85 10.85
CA GLN A 73 -15.69 8.59 11.28
C GLN A 73 -14.81 7.76 12.23
N GLY A 74 -13.53 8.14 12.41
CA GLY A 74 -12.60 7.47 13.32
C GLY A 74 -12.06 6.13 12.79
N ILE A 75 -12.29 5.84 11.51
CA ILE A 75 -11.86 4.59 10.85
C ILE A 75 -10.34 4.60 10.67
N ILE A 76 -9.79 5.76 10.29
CA ILE A 76 -8.35 5.97 10.08
C ILE A 76 -7.90 7.20 10.87
N GLU A 77 -6.83 7.06 11.67
CA GLU A 77 -6.28 8.17 12.45
C GLU A 77 -5.73 9.31 11.58
N SER A 78 -5.01 8.96 10.51
CA SER A 78 -4.51 9.93 9.53
C SER A 78 -4.23 9.27 8.18
N ILE A 79 -4.70 9.92 7.11
CA ILE A 79 -4.38 9.54 5.74
C ILE A 79 -4.12 10.79 4.91
N SER A 80 -3.10 10.75 4.05
CA SER A 80 -2.84 11.87 3.16
C SER A 80 -3.79 11.83 1.96
N VAL A 81 -4.24 13.01 1.51
CA VAL A 81 -5.09 13.16 0.32
C VAL A 81 -4.49 12.48 -0.91
N ARG A 82 -3.16 12.56 -1.07
CA ARG A 82 -2.43 11.87 -2.15
C ARG A 82 -2.54 10.35 -2.04
N HIS A 83 -2.53 9.80 -0.82
CA HIS A 83 -2.69 8.37 -0.64
C HIS A 83 -4.11 7.91 -0.95
N VAL A 84 -5.13 8.67 -0.54
CA VAL A 84 -6.52 8.41 -0.93
C VAL A 84 -6.66 8.39 -2.45
N GLY A 85 -6.11 9.39 -3.15
CA GLY A 85 -6.11 9.42 -4.61
C GLY A 85 -5.44 8.18 -5.22
N ARG A 86 -4.28 7.77 -4.71
CA ARG A 86 -3.61 6.55 -5.17
C ARG A 86 -4.44 5.29 -4.94
N LEU A 87 -5.08 5.14 -3.77
CA LEU A 87 -5.93 3.99 -3.48
C LEU A 87 -7.12 3.92 -4.44
N LEU A 88 -7.73 5.07 -4.77
CA LEU A 88 -8.81 5.14 -5.75
C LEU A 88 -8.33 4.81 -7.17
N GLU A 89 -7.16 5.29 -7.59
CA GLU A 89 -6.54 4.94 -8.89
C GLU A 89 -6.18 3.45 -8.98
N GLU A 90 -5.75 2.83 -7.88
CA GLU A 90 -5.48 1.39 -7.80
C GLU A 90 -6.78 0.57 -7.87
N ALA A 91 -7.87 1.08 -7.30
CA ALA A 91 -9.20 0.46 -7.33
C ALA A 91 -9.95 0.67 -8.64
N GLU A 92 -9.60 1.70 -9.42
CA GLU A 92 -10.05 1.89 -10.79
C GLU A 92 -9.45 0.77 -11.65
N LEU A 93 -10.05 -0.42 -11.54
CA LEU A 93 -9.69 -1.64 -12.26
C LEU A 93 -9.59 -1.28 -13.73
N LYS A 94 -8.37 -1.17 -14.25
CA LYS A 94 -8.08 -0.98 -15.67
C LYS A 94 -8.29 -2.34 -16.35
N PRO A 95 -9.48 -2.67 -16.88
CA PRO A 95 -9.74 -4.03 -17.37
C PRO A 95 -8.85 -4.30 -18.59
N HIS A 96 -8.52 -3.25 -19.33
CA HIS A 96 -7.58 -3.23 -20.44
C HIS A 96 -6.12 -3.48 -20.03
N ALA A 97 -5.74 -3.23 -18.76
CA ALA A 97 -4.40 -3.54 -18.26
C ALA A 97 -4.24 -5.02 -17.87
N TYR A 98 -5.35 -5.75 -17.73
CA TYR A 98 -5.39 -7.19 -17.46
C TYR A 98 -5.87 -7.97 -18.68
N SER A 99 -5.38 -7.67 -19.89
CA SER A 99 -5.77 -8.41 -21.11
C SER A 99 -5.04 -9.77 -21.31
N LEU A 100 -4.14 -10.17 -20.39
CA LEU A 100 -3.26 -11.32 -20.61
C LEU A 100 -3.67 -12.62 -19.91
N LEU A 101 -4.80 -12.66 -19.17
CA LEU A 101 -5.19 -13.86 -18.41
C LEU A 101 -6.63 -14.35 -18.70
N VAL A 102 -7.18 -14.07 -19.88
CA VAL A 102 -8.43 -14.67 -20.32
C VAL A 102 -8.28 -15.14 -21.76
N ASN A 103 -7.58 -16.27 -21.98
CA ASN A 103 -7.71 -17.12 -23.16
C ASN A 103 -6.95 -18.45 -22.94
N PRO A 104 -7.59 -19.52 -22.44
CA PRO A 104 -7.05 -20.86 -22.64
C PRO A 104 -7.20 -21.26 -24.12
N PRO A 105 -6.16 -21.74 -24.81
CA PRO A 105 -6.30 -22.26 -26.17
C PRO A 105 -7.14 -23.55 -26.14
N LEU A 106 -8.09 -23.64 -27.08
CA LEU A 106 -8.83 -24.87 -27.43
C LEU A 106 -7.91 -25.90 -28.07
#